data_AF-A0A949I596-F1
#
_entry.id   AF-A0A949I596-F1
#
_cell.length_a   1.000
_cell.length_b   1.000
_cell.length_c   1.000
_cell.angle_alpha   90.00
_cell.angle_beta   90.00
_cell.angle_gamma   90.00
#
_symmetry.space_group_name_H-M   'P 1'
#
loop_
_entity.id
_entity.type
_entity.pdbx_description
1 polymer ?
#
loop_
_entity_poly.entity_id
_entity_poly.type
_entity_poly.pdbx_seq_one_letter_code
_entity_poly.pdbx_strand_id
1 'polypeptide(L)'
;MDLLGRNEGEEILLSVIQAAKSGDMRAAEIILRRIWPETKGRPVHVDLPAVADAGGIVEAMAAITQAAAGGEITTEEASALAGLVEAQRKAIETAELEARITALEAKEQNNG
;
A
#
# COMPACT_ATOMS: atom_id res chain seq x y z
N MET A 1 -18.04 -0.91 20.54
CA MET A 1 -17.33 -0.65 21.80
C MET A 1 -18.34 -0.05 22.77
N ASP A 2 -18.80 -0.84 23.72
CA ASP A 2 -19.76 -0.40 24.74
C ASP A 2 -19.16 0.66 25.66
N LEU A 3 -20.02 1.45 26.31
CA LEU A 3 -19.64 2.60 27.16
C LEU A 3 -18.62 2.24 28.25
N LEU A 4 -18.61 0.99 28.72
CA LEU A 4 -17.62 0.46 29.67
C LEU A 4 -16.20 0.47 29.08
N GLY A 5 -16.03 0.10 27.79
CA GLY A 5 -14.74 0.09 27.13
C GLY A 5 -14.16 1.47 26.83
N ARG A 6 -14.97 2.54 26.84
CA ARG A 6 -14.48 3.92 26.69
C ARG A 6 -13.92 4.47 28.00
N ASN A 7 -14.64 4.27 29.11
CA ASN A 7 -14.23 4.82 30.41
C ASN A 7 -12.99 4.10 30.96
N GLU A 8 -12.96 2.76 30.89
CA GLU A 8 -11.78 1.98 31.31
C GLU A 8 -10.56 2.29 30.44
N GLY A 9 -10.77 2.55 29.14
CA GLY A 9 -9.70 2.90 28.22
C GLY A 9 -9.04 4.25 28.55
N GLU A 10 -9.81 5.25 28.95
CA GLU A 10 -9.29 6.57 29.33
C GLU A 10 -8.48 6.50 30.64
N GLU A 11 -8.99 5.80 31.65
CA GLU A 11 -8.29 5.61 32.92
C GLU A 11 -6.97 4.85 32.74
N ILE A 12 -6.96 3.79 31.93
CA ILE A 12 -5.74 3.05 31.59
C ILE A 12 -4.75 3.96 30.85
N LEU A 13 -5.22 4.74 29.88
CA LEU A 13 -4.36 5.66 29.13
C LEU A 13 -3.69 6.69 30.04
N LEU A 14 -4.45 7.30 30.96
CA LEU A 14 -3.92 8.26 31.92
C LEU A 14 -2.87 7.64 32.84
N SER A 15 -3.10 6.41 33.32
CA SER A 15 -2.14 5.67 34.13
C SER A 15 -0.82 5.41 33.38
N VAL A 16 -0.90 4.99 32.12
CA VAL A 16 0.29 4.76 31.28
C VAL A 16 1.04 6.08 31.00
N ILE A 17 0.33 7.20 30.80
CA ILE A 17 0.96 8.52 30.65
C ILE A 17 1.71 8.93 31.93
N GLN A 18 1.14 8.70 33.10
CA GLN A 18 1.80 9.01 34.38
C GLN A 18 3.05 8.16 34.59
N ALA A 19 2.98 6.85 34.30
CA ALA A 19 4.14 5.97 34.36
C ALA A 19 5.27 6.44 33.43
N ALA A 20 4.94 6.78 32.17
CA ALA A 20 5.89 7.33 31.20
C ALA A 20 6.57 8.62 31.70
N LYS A 21 5.78 9.56 32.24
CA LYS A 21 6.30 10.82 32.80
C LYS A 21 7.16 10.62 34.05
N SER A 22 7.00 9.49 34.74
CA SER A 22 7.77 9.13 35.93
C SER A 22 9.06 8.36 35.60
N GLY A 23 9.36 8.16 34.31
CA GLY A 23 10.61 7.55 33.84
C GLY A 23 10.49 6.07 33.44
N ASP A 24 9.27 5.51 33.39
CA ASP A 24 9.07 4.18 32.81
C ASP A 24 9.26 4.26 31.28
N MET A 25 10.43 3.82 30.82
CA MET A 25 10.80 3.85 29.40
C MET A 25 9.92 2.93 28.54
N ARG A 26 9.32 1.88 29.12
CA ARG A 26 8.40 1.00 28.40
C ARG A 26 7.05 1.67 28.20
N ALA A 27 6.53 2.34 29.22
CA ALA A 27 5.34 3.17 29.10
C ALA A 27 5.58 4.34 28.11
N ALA A 28 6.76 4.97 28.16
CA ALA A 28 7.15 6.01 27.21
C ALA A 28 7.19 5.49 25.77
N GLU A 29 7.75 4.30 25.51
CA GLU A 29 7.75 3.67 24.19
C GLU A 29 6.33 3.45 23.66
N ILE A 30 5.41 2.93 24.49
CA ILE A 30 4.01 2.70 24.12
C ILE A 30 3.32 4.00 23.72
N ILE A 31 3.50 5.06 24.52
CA ILE A 31 2.91 6.38 24.26
C ILE A 31 3.55 7.03 23.02
N LEU A 32 4.86 6.94 22.87
CA LEU A 32 5.57 7.50 21.71
C LEU A 32 5.18 6.81 20.41
N ARG A 33 5.02 5.48 20.37
CA ARG A 33 4.48 4.78 19.19
C ARG A 33 3.07 5.25 18.80
N ARG A 34 2.31 5.81 19.73
CA ARG A 34 0.93 6.29 19.50
C ARG A 34 0.87 7.77 19.11
N ILE A 35 1.64 8.62 19.79
CA ILE A 35 1.70 10.08 19.56
C ILE A 35 2.62 10.42 18.40
N TRP A 36 3.73 9.69 18.29
CA TRP A 36 4.74 9.80 17.25
C TRP A 36 4.84 8.46 16.52
N PRO A 37 3.76 8.01 15.84
CA PRO A 37 3.82 6.78 15.09
C PRO A 37 5.01 6.84 14.15
N GLU A 38 5.91 5.85 14.23
CA GLU A 38 6.81 5.52 13.12
C GLU A 38 5.92 5.55 11.88
N THR A 39 6.17 6.51 11.00
CA THR A 39 5.25 6.90 9.92
C THR A 39 5.06 5.73 8.96
N LYS A 40 4.18 4.80 9.32
CA LYS A 40 3.74 3.72 8.45
C LYS A 40 2.69 4.33 7.52
N GLY A 41 3.15 4.76 6.35
CA GLY A 41 2.29 5.16 5.23
C GLY A 41 1.73 6.56 5.35
N ARG A 42 2.59 7.58 5.33
CA ARG A 42 2.13 8.90 4.85
C ARG A 42 1.67 8.73 3.40
N PRO A 43 0.60 9.40 2.95
CA PRO A 43 0.24 9.40 1.54
C PRO A 43 1.44 9.83 0.72
N VAL A 44 1.87 8.95 -0.19
CA VAL A 44 2.97 9.22 -1.10
C VAL A 44 2.37 9.84 -2.36
N HIS A 45 2.92 10.97 -2.79
CA HIS A 45 2.52 11.59 -4.04
C HIS A 45 3.56 11.24 -5.11
N VAL A 46 3.16 10.40 -6.05
CA VAL A 46 3.94 10.10 -7.25
C VAL A 46 3.01 10.30 -8.44
N ASP A 47 3.40 11.16 -9.35
CA ASP A 47 2.70 11.31 -10.62
C ASP A 47 2.97 10.07 -11.47
N LEU A 48 2.01 9.14 -11.48
CA LEU A 48 2.09 7.93 -12.28
C LEU A 48 1.34 8.12 -13.60
N PRO A 49 1.95 7.73 -14.74
CA PRO A 49 1.25 7.64 -16.01
C PRO A 49 0.16 6.57 -15.95
N ALA A 50 -0.75 6.61 -16.94
CA ALA A 50 -1.86 5.69 -17.01
C ALA A 50 -1.37 4.23 -17.19
N VAL A 51 -1.70 3.37 -16.24
CA VAL A 51 -1.33 1.95 -16.21
C VAL A 51 -2.37 1.07 -16.94
N ALA A 52 -2.75 1.49 -18.16
CA ALA A 52 -3.81 0.84 -18.94
C ALA A 52 -3.30 -0.24 -19.90
N ASP A 53 -2.03 -0.21 -20.27
CA ASP A 53 -1.40 -1.14 -21.20
C ASP A 53 0.07 -1.40 -20.84
N ALA A 54 0.74 -2.24 -21.64
CA ALA A 54 2.15 -2.59 -21.45
C ALA A 54 3.08 -1.36 -21.48
N GLY A 55 2.79 -0.36 -22.32
CA GLY A 55 3.59 0.86 -22.42
C GLY A 55 3.48 1.68 -21.14
N GLY A 56 2.25 1.93 -20.70
CA GLY A 56 1.97 2.67 -19.47
C GLY A 56 2.53 2.00 -18.22
N ILE A 57 2.57 0.66 -18.17
CA ILE A 57 3.21 -0.10 -17.09
C ILE A 57 4.73 0.17 -17.04
N VAL A 58 5.40 0.17 -18.19
CA VAL A 58 6.84 0.45 -18.27
C VAL A 58 7.13 1.89 -17.84
N GLU A 59 6.33 2.85 -18.31
CA GLU A 59 6.47 4.26 -17.94
C GLU A 59 6.22 4.46 -16.43
N ALA A 60 5.22 3.80 -15.85
CA ALA A 60 4.94 3.88 -14.42
C ALA A 60 6.09 3.31 -13.57
N MET A 61 6.64 2.17 -13.97
CA MET A 61 7.80 1.60 -13.29
C MET A 61 9.03 2.50 -13.37
N ALA A 62 9.25 3.19 -14.50
CA ALA A 62 10.32 4.16 -14.64
C ALA A 62 10.12 5.37 -13.72
N ALA A 63 8.90 5.91 -13.64
CA ALA A 63 8.56 7.01 -12.73
C ALA A 63 8.79 6.64 -11.26
N ILE A 64 8.34 5.46 -10.82
CA ILE A 64 8.58 4.95 -9.46
C ILE A 64 10.09 4.85 -9.17
N THR A 65 10.86 4.31 -10.11
CA THR A 65 12.31 4.15 -9.95
C THR A 65 13.01 5.50 -9.81
N GLN A 66 12.60 6.50 -10.61
CA GLN A 66 13.16 7.84 -10.56
C GLN A 66 12.82 8.55 -9.24
N ALA A 67 11.56 8.47 -8.78
CA ALA A 67 11.14 9.07 -7.52
C ALA A 67 11.93 8.49 -6.32
N ALA A 68 12.16 7.18 -6.32
CA ALA A 68 12.95 6.51 -5.29
C ALA A 68 14.43 6.93 -5.33
N ALA A 69 15.03 6.95 -6.54
CA ALA A 69 16.41 7.36 -6.73
C ALA A 69 16.65 8.85 -6.40
N GLY A 70 15.63 9.69 -6.62
CA GLY A 70 15.62 11.11 -6.28
C GLY A 70 15.37 11.39 -4.79
N GLY A 71 14.97 10.39 -4.01
CA GLY A 71 14.65 10.54 -2.59
C GLY A 71 13.31 11.21 -2.31
N GLU A 72 12.44 11.33 -3.32
CA GLU A 72 11.07 11.82 -3.16
C GLU A 72 10.21 10.84 -2.37
N ILE A 73 10.51 9.54 -2.53
CA ILE A 73 9.84 8.43 -1.85
C ILE A 73 10.89 7.46 -1.30
N THR A 74 10.53 6.65 -0.30
CA THR A 74 11.41 5.60 0.20
C THR A 74 11.44 4.39 -0.73
N THR A 75 12.46 3.55 -0.60
CA THR A 75 12.53 2.27 -1.33
C THR A 75 11.39 1.32 -0.94
N GLU A 76 10.89 1.39 0.29
CA GLU A 76 9.73 0.61 0.72
C GLU A 76 8.43 1.09 0.08
N GLU A 77 8.24 2.42 -0.02
CA GLU A 77 7.10 3.03 -0.73
C GLU A 77 7.13 2.69 -2.22
N ALA A 78 8.32 2.77 -2.84
CA ALA A 78 8.52 2.37 -4.23
C ALA A 78 8.17 0.89 -4.47
N SER A 79 8.59 0.01 -3.57
CA SER A 79 8.27 -1.43 -3.64
C SER A 79 6.75 -1.68 -3.53
N ALA A 80 6.07 -0.96 -2.63
CA ALA A 80 4.62 -1.04 -2.51
C ALA A 80 3.90 -0.58 -3.79
N LEU A 81 4.33 0.54 -4.38
CA LEU A 81 3.77 1.05 -5.64
C LEU A 81 4.03 0.09 -6.81
N ALA A 82 5.25 -0.45 -6.92
CA ALA A 82 5.60 -1.44 -7.93
C ALA A 82 4.71 -2.69 -7.83
N GLY A 83 4.37 -3.11 -6.61
CA GLY A 83 3.43 -4.21 -6.39
C GLY A 83 2.03 -3.96 -6.96
N LEU A 84 1.52 -2.73 -6.88
CA LEU A 84 0.24 -2.34 -7.47
C LEU A 84 0.30 -2.34 -9.00
N VAL A 85 1.38 -1.82 -9.58
CA VAL A 85 1.62 -1.80 -11.03
C VAL A 85 1.71 -3.23 -11.59
N GLU A 86 2.41 -4.13 -10.89
CA GLU A 86 2.49 -5.54 -11.29
C GLU A 86 1.14 -6.26 -11.19
N ALA A 87 0.33 -5.95 -10.16
CA ALA A 87 -1.02 -6.49 -10.07
C ALA A 87 -1.89 -6.06 -11.27
N GLN A 88 -1.78 -4.80 -11.69
CA GLN A 88 -2.46 -4.28 -12.87
C GLN A 88 -1.97 -4.97 -14.16
N ARG A 89 -0.66 -5.18 -14.31
CA ARG A 89 -0.09 -5.93 -15.44
C ARG A 89 -0.69 -7.33 -15.55
N LYS A 90 -0.78 -8.06 -14.44
CA LYS A 90 -1.38 -9.41 -14.40
C LYS A 90 -2.87 -9.39 -14.75
N ALA A 91 -3.60 -8.37 -14.31
CA ALA A 91 -5.02 -8.24 -14.63
C ALA A 91 -5.23 -8.04 -16.14
N ILE A 92 -4.43 -7.16 -16.77
CA ILE A 92 -4.45 -6.93 -18.22
C ILE A 92 -4.10 -8.21 -18.98
N GLU A 93 -3.00 -8.87 -18.62
CA GLU A 93 -2.57 -10.13 -19.24
C GLU A 93 -3.66 -11.22 -19.15
N THR A 94 -4.31 -11.33 -17.99
CA THR A 94 -5.41 -12.29 -17.79
C THR A 94 -6.57 -12.00 -18.73
N ALA A 95 -6.99 -10.74 -18.84
CA ALA A 95 -8.08 -10.32 -19.72
C ALA A 95 -7.74 -10.53 -21.22
N GLU A 96 -6.51 -10.25 -21.62
CA GLU A 96 -6.04 -10.47 -23.00
C GLU A 96 -6.01 -11.96 -23.36
N LEU A 97 -5.53 -12.81 -22.44
CA LEU A 97 -5.51 -14.25 -22.65
C LEU A 97 -6.92 -14.83 -22.76
N GLU A 98 -7.85 -14.41 -21.89
CA GLU A 98 -9.25 -14.81 -21.96
C GLU A 98 -9.87 -14.45 -23.33
N ALA A 99 -9.69 -13.20 -23.77
CA ALA A 99 -10.18 -12.75 -25.07
C ALA A 99 -9.60 -13.56 -26.25
N ARG A 100 -8.31 -13.91 -26.20
CA ARG A 100 -7.65 -14.72 -27.22
C ARG A 100 -8.15 -16.16 -27.24
N ILE A 101 -8.38 -16.76 -26.06
CA ILE A 101 -8.93 -18.11 -25.95
C ILE A 101 -10.33 -18.16 -26.56
N THR A 102 -11.23 -17.25 -26.16
CA THR A 102 -12.59 -17.18 -26.71
C THR A 102 -12.59 -17.00 -28.23
N ALA A 103 -11.70 -16.15 -28.76
CA ALA A 103 -11.58 -15.94 -30.20
C ALA A 103 -11.07 -17.19 -30.97
N LEU A 104 -10.23 -18.02 -30.34
CA LEU A 104 -9.76 -19.27 -30.92
C LEU A 104 -10.86 -20.34 -30.89
N GLU A 105 -11.55 -20.50 -29.76
CA GLU A 105 -12.66 -21.45 -29.62
C GLU A 105 -13.80 -21.16 -30.59
N ALA A 106 -14.13 -19.88 -30.82
CA ALA A 106 -15.13 -19.48 -31.80
C ALA A 106 -14.73 -19.82 -33.25
N LYS A 107 -13.43 -19.76 -33.57
CA LYS A 107 -12.92 -20.14 -34.91
C LYS A 107 -12.94 -21.64 -35.12
N GLU A 108 -12.63 -22.44 -34.09
CA GLU A 108 -12.72 -23.89 -34.17
C GLU A 108 -14.17 -24.37 -34.34
N GLN A 109 -15.13 -23.74 -33.65
CA GLN A 109 -16.56 -24.05 -33.80
C GLN A 109 -17.12 -23.71 -35.18
N ASN A 110 -16.60 -22.68 -35.85
CA ASN A 110 -17.02 -22.31 -37.21
C ASN A 110 -16.37 -23.16 -38.32
N ASN A 111 -15.32 -23.92 -38.00
CA ASN A 111 -14.56 -24.73 -38.96
C ASN A 111 -14.90 -26.24 -38.93
N GLY A 112 -15.80 -26.66 -38.03
CA GLY A 112 -16.31 -28.04 -37.94
C GLY A 112 -17.73 -28.16 -38.47
#